data_AF-A0A0M3AQC3-F1
#
_entry.id   AF-A0A0M3AQC3-F1
#
_cell.length_a   1.000
_cell.length_b   1.000
_cell.length_c   1.000
_cell.angle_alpha   90.00
_cell.angle_beta   90.00
_cell.angle_gamma   90.00
#
_symmetry.space_group_name_H-M   'P 1'
#
loop_
_entity.id
_entity.type
_entity.pdbx_description
1 polymer ?
#
loop_
_entity_poly.entity_id
_entity_poly.type
_entity_poly.pdbx_seq_one_letter_code
_entity_poly.pdbx_strand_id
1 'polypeptide(L)'
;AWVDQGYTGERAAQAAERHGITLEVVKLPEAKRGFVLLPRRWVVERSFAWATKFRRLVKDYERYAQTLAGLHVVAFACLMIRQVAALTADS
;
A
#
# COMPACT_ATOMS: atom_id res chain seq x y z
N ALA A 1 -9.91 3.32 -2.98
CA ALA A 1 -8.44 3.31 -2.93
C ALA A 1 -7.91 4.61 -3.50
N TRP A 2 -7.00 5.27 -2.79
CA TRP A 2 -6.37 6.51 -3.24
C TRP A 2 -5.26 6.21 -4.26
N VAL A 3 -5.24 6.91 -5.38
CA VAL A 3 -4.26 6.72 -6.46
C VAL A 3 -3.74 8.06 -6.97
N ASP A 4 -2.56 8.06 -7.57
CA ASP A 4 -2.00 9.27 -8.19
C ASP A 4 -2.66 9.59 -9.55
N GLN A 5 -2.34 10.76 -10.09
CA GLN A 5 -2.90 11.28 -11.35
C GLN A 5 -2.63 10.39 -12.58
N GLY A 6 -1.65 9.48 -12.53
CA GLY A 6 -1.38 8.50 -13.58
C GLY A 6 -2.50 7.48 -13.77
N TYR A 7 -3.41 7.33 -12.80
CA TYR A 7 -4.53 6.39 -12.83
C TYR A 7 -5.86 7.02 -13.31
N THR A 8 -5.81 8.18 -13.96
CA THR A 8 -7.02 8.89 -14.44
C THR A 8 -7.73 8.20 -15.62
N GLY A 9 -7.12 7.20 -16.26
CA GLY A 9 -7.66 6.57 -17.49
C GLY A 9 -8.72 5.49 -17.26
N GLU A 10 -9.61 5.29 -18.25
CA GLU A 10 -10.68 4.27 -18.23
C GLU A 10 -10.17 2.86 -17.94
N ARG A 11 -8.99 2.50 -18.45
CA ARG A 11 -8.38 1.19 -18.22
C ARG A 11 -8.12 0.94 -16.73
N ALA A 12 -7.69 1.97 -15.99
CA ALA A 12 -7.46 1.87 -14.55
C ALA A 12 -8.78 1.77 -13.79
N ALA A 13 -9.77 2.59 -14.16
CA ALA A 13 -11.11 2.54 -13.57
C ALA A 13 -11.78 1.16 -13.76
N GLN A 14 -11.81 0.63 -14.98
CA GLN A 14 -12.38 -0.69 -15.29
C GLN A 14 -11.63 -1.82 -14.59
N ALA A 15 -10.30 -1.72 -14.48
CA ALA A 15 -9.52 -2.72 -13.74
C ALA A 15 -9.88 -2.71 -12.24
N ALA A 16 -10.01 -1.53 -11.65
CA ALA A 16 -10.38 -1.41 -10.24
C ALA A 16 -11.82 -1.89 -9.97
N GLU A 17 -12.75 -1.56 -10.86
CA GLU A 17 -14.15 -2.01 -10.79
C GLU A 17 -14.26 -3.54 -10.83
N ARG A 18 -13.49 -4.22 -11.70
CA ARG A 18 -13.41 -5.69 -11.73
C ARG A 18 -12.97 -6.31 -10.40
N HIS A 19 -12.29 -5.54 -9.55
CA HIS A 19 -11.85 -5.95 -8.23
C HIS A 19 -12.69 -5.35 -7.09
N GLY A 20 -13.81 -4.67 -7.39
CA GLY A 20 -14.67 -4.02 -6.40
C GLY A 20 -14.02 -2.82 -5.71
N ILE A 21 -13.05 -2.18 -6.35
CA ILE A 21 -12.28 -1.06 -5.79
C ILE A 21 -12.74 0.25 -6.42
N THR A 22 -13.30 1.16 -5.61
CA THR A 22 -13.55 2.54 -6.04
C THR A 22 -12.24 3.33 -6.02
N LEU A 23 -11.81 3.92 -7.14
CA LEU A 23 -10.60 4.75 -7.19
C LEU A 23 -10.90 6.21 -6.83
N GLU A 24 -10.06 6.79 -5.98
CA GLU A 24 -10.04 8.22 -5.68
C GLU A 24 -8.71 8.80 -6.20
N VAL A 25 -8.77 9.50 -7.33
CA VAL A 25 -7.58 10.08 -7.97
C VAL A 25 -7.20 11.37 -7.26
N VAL A 26 -6.04 11.38 -6.63
CA VAL A 26 -5.47 12.55 -5.96
C VAL A 26 -4.59 13.31 -6.94
N LYS A 27 -5.07 14.46 -7.42
CA LYS A 27 -4.31 15.34 -8.31
C LYS A 27 -3.36 16.22 -7.51
N LEU A 28 -2.15 16.42 -8.05
CA LEU A 28 -1.22 17.39 -7.50
C LEU A 28 -1.70 18.80 -7.91
N PRO A 29 -1.73 19.80 -7.01
CA PRO A 29 -2.03 21.17 -7.41
C PRO A 29 -0.99 21.67 -8.42
N GLU A 30 -1.42 22.16 -9.59
CA GLU A 30 -0.55 22.60 -10.71
C GLU A 30 0.42 23.73 -10.34
N ALA A 31 0.19 24.45 -9.24
CA ALA A 31 0.88 25.67 -8.89
C ALA A 31 1.51 25.65 -7.49
N LYS A 32 2.56 24.83 -7.26
CA LYS A 32 3.50 25.06 -6.15
C LYS A 32 4.93 24.71 -6.53
N ARG A 33 5.86 25.68 -6.43
CA ARG A 33 7.31 25.42 -6.44
C ARG A 33 7.68 24.72 -5.12
N GLY A 34 7.98 23.43 -5.14
CA GLY A 34 8.48 22.68 -3.98
C GLY A 34 7.76 21.33 -3.75
N PHE A 35 8.13 20.64 -2.67
CA PHE A 35 7.53 19.36 -2.28
C PHE A 35 6.12 19.56 -1.70
N VAL A 36 5.12 18.90 -2.28
CA VAL A 36 3.74 18.89 -1.79
C VAL A 36 3.48 17.57 -1.07
N LEU A 37 3.17 17.63 0.23
CA LEU A 37 2.78 16.45 1.00
C LEU A 37 1.36 16.01 0.56
N LEU A 38 1.28 14.86 -0.10
CA LEU A 38 0.00 14.26 -0.47
C LEU A 38 -0.66 13.61 0.76
N PRO A 39 -1.97 13.78 0.99
CA PRO A 39 -2.63 13.14 2.11
C PRO A 39 -2.56 11.61 1.94
N ARG A 40 -2.33 10.91 3.06
CA ARG A 40 -2.23 9.44 3.16
C ARG A 40 -1.05 8.77 2.42
N ARG A 41 -0.16 9.52 1.75
CA ARG A 41 1.07 8.95 1.14
C ARG A 41 1.95 8.21 2.17
N TRP A 42 2.02 8.76 3.37
CA TRP A 42 2.74 8.18 4.50
C TRP A 42 2.26 6.76 4.86
N VAL A 43 1.00 6.39 4.55
CA VAL A 43 0.47 5.05 4.82
C VAL A 43 1.15 4.01 3.94
N VAL A 44 1.36 4.33 2.66
CA VAL A 44 2.05 3.47 1.69
C VAL A 44 3.52 3.34 2.06
N GLU A 45 4.19 4.46 2.31
CA GLU A 45 5.61 4.49 2.70
C GLU A 45 5.86 3.73 4.01
N ARG A 46 4.98 3.88 5.00
CA ARG A 46 5.02 3.10 6.25
C ARG A 46 4.86 1.61 6.01
N SER A 47 3.97 1.22 5.10
CA SER A 47 3.76 -0.19 4.75
C SER A 47 5.03 -0.79 4.13
N PHE A 48 5.69 -0.05 3.23
CA PHE A 48 6.99 -0.46 2.70
C PHE A 48 8.07 -0.52 3.79
N ALA A 49 8.12 0.46 4.69
CA ALA A 49 9.05 0.45 5.83
C ALA A 49 8.80 -0.71 6.81
N TRP A 50 7.57 -1.22 6.90
CA TRP A 50 7.30 -2.45 7.65
C TRP A 50 7.73 -3.70 6.88
N ALA A 51 7.46 -3.75 5.58
CA ALA A 51 7.92 -4.84 4.71
C ALA A 51 9.45 -5.00 4.77
N THR A 52 10.20 -3.90 4.93
CA THR A 52 11.67 -3.98 5.03
C THR A 52 12.18 -4.77 6.25
N LYS A 53 11.34 -4.94 7.28
CA LYS A 53 11.67 -5.75 8.47
C LYS A 53 11.57 -7.26 8.22
N PHE A 54 10.99 -7.68 7.09
CA PHE A 54 10.87 -9.09 6.72
C PHE A 54 11.92 -9.42 5.67
N ARG A 55 12.98 -10.15 6.05
CA ARG A 55 14.10 -10.52 5.16
C ARG A 55 13.62 -11.10 3.83
N ARG A 56 12.61 -11.98 3.87
CA ARG A 56 12.02 -12.62 2.68
C ARG A 56 11.33 -11.67 1.70
N LEU A 57 10.90 -10.48 2.15
CA LEU A 57 10.26 -9.49 1.27
C LEU A 57 11.27 -8.52 0.62
N VAL A 58 12.54 -8.54 1.06
CA VAL A 58 13.54 -7.54 0.66
C VAL A 58 14.75 -8.18 -0.01
N LYS A 59 15.23 -9.28 0.54
CA LYS A 59 16.53 -9.86 0.19
C LYS A 59 16.38 -11.14 -0.62
N ASP A 60 15.33 -11.90 -0.37
CA ASP A 60 15.08 -13.16 -1.04
C ASP A 60 14.10 -12.92 -2.19
N TYR A 61 14.61 -12.99 -3.42
CA TYR A 61 13.76 -12.88 -4.61
C TYR A 61 13.06 -14.21 -4.84
N GLU A 62 11.74 -14.22 -4.67
CA GLU A 62 10.93 -15.39 -4.97
C GLU A 62 10.85 -15.59 -6.49
N ARG A 63 10.97 -16.85 -6.93
CA ARG A 63 10.90 -17.22 -8.36
C ARG A 63 9.52 -16.91 -8.96
N TYR A 64 8.47 -16.96 -8.15
CA TYR A 64 7.09 -16.75 -8.57
C TYR A 64 6.47 -15.56 -7.85
N ALA A 65 5.84 -14.67 -8.62
CA ALA A 65 5.09 -13.53 -8.09
C ALA A 65 3.97 -13.95 -7.12
N GLN A 66 3.38 -15.13 -7.33
CA GLN A 66 2.37 -15.70 -6.44
C GLN A 66 2.93 -15.99 -5.03
N THR A 67 4.14 -16.55 -4.95
CA THR A 67 4.80 -16.80 -3.67
C THR A 67 5.09 -15.49 -2.94
N LEU A 68 5.63 -14.50 -3.65
CA LEU A 68 5.89 -13.18 -3.09
C LEU A 68 4.60 -12.53 -2.56
N ALA A 69 3.51 -12.60 -3.33
CA ALA A 69 2.20 -12.08 -2.90
C ALA A 69 1.69 -12.77 -1.64
N GLY A 70 1.80 -14.11 -1.56
CA GLY A 70 1.45 -14.87 -0.36
C GLY A 70 2.28 -14.46 0.87
N LEU A 71 3.58 -14.24 0.71
CA LEU A 71 4.45 -13.77 1.79
C LEU A 71 4.07 -12.36 2.27
N HIS A 72 3.65 -11.47 1.37
CA HIS A 72 3.14 -10.15 1.76
C HIS A 72 1.88 -10.29 2.64
N VAL A 73 0.93 -11.16 2.27
CA VAL A 73 -0.28 -11.40 3.06
C VAL A 73 0.08 -11.90 4.46
N VAL A 74 0.96 -12.90 4.57
CA VAL A 74 1.37 -13.47 5.86
C VAL A 74 2.09 -12.43 6.72
N ALA A 75 3.04 -11.68 6.16
CA ALA A 75 3.78 -10.67 6.89
C ALA A 75 2.86 -9.59 7.47
N PHE A 76 1.94 -9.07 6.67
CA PHE A 76 0.99 -8.05 7.12
C PHE A 76 -0.06 -8.60 8.09
N ALA A 77 -0.51 -9.85 7.94
CA ALA A 77 -1.37 -10.50 8.93
C ALA A 77 -0.68 -10.55 10.31
N CYS A 78 0.58 -10.98 10.38
CA CYS A 78 1.35 -11.00 11.62
C CYS A 78 1.52 -9.60 12.23
N LEU A 79 1.76 -8.57 11.40
CA LEU A 79 1.83 -7.18 11.87
C LEU A 79 0.50 -6.71 12.46
N MET A 80 -0.61 -6.95 11.77
CA MET A 80 -1.94 -6.52 12.20
C MET A 80 -2.36 -7.23 13.48
N ILE A 81 -2.12 -8.54 13.60
CA ILE A 81 -2.40 -9.30 14.83
C ILE A 81 -1.65 -8.70 16.02
N ARG A 82 -0.36 -8.39 15.85
CA ARG A 82 0.45 -7.78 16.91
C ARG A 82 -0.04 -6.38 17.29
N GLN A 83 -0.49 -5.58 16.32
CA GLN A 83 -1.05 -4.25 16.58
C GLN A 83 -2.38 -4.33 17.31
N VAL A 84 -3.28 -5.22 16.88
CA VAL A 84 -4.56 -5.45 17.55
C VAL A 84 -4.34 -5.92 18.99
N ALA A 85 -3.43 -6.89 19.20
CA ALA A 85 -3.12 -7.37 20.54
C ALA A 85 -2.61 -6.27 21.47
N ALA A 86 -1.76 -5.36 20.97
CA ALA A 86 -1.29 -4.20 21.74
C ALA A 86 -2.45 -3.24 22.07
N LEU A 87 -3.29 -2.90 21.09
CA LEU A 87 -4.44 -2.02 21.29
C LEU A 87 -5.45 -2.58 22.31
N THR A 88 -5.67 -3.90 22.29
CA THR A 88 -6.56 -4.57 23.25
C THR A 88 -5.95 -4.71 24.64
N ALA A 89 -4.62 -4.69 24.76
CA ALA A 89 -3.94 -4.75 26.06
C ALA A 89 -3.88 -3.37 26.75
N ASP A 90 -3.94 -2.30 25.96
CA ASP A 90 -3.96 -0.90 26.43
C ASP A 90 -5.39 -0.37 26.69
N SER A 91 -6.43 -1.18 26.47
CA SER A 91 -7.86 -0.86 26.70
C SER A 91 -8.39 -1.49 27.98
#